data_AF-A0A6L7LM18-F1
#
_entry.id   AF-A0A6L7LM18-F1
#
_cell.length_a   1.000
_cell.length_b   1.000
_cell.length_c   1.000
_cell.angle_alpha   90.00
_cell.angle_beta   90.00
_cell.angle_gamma   90.00
#
_symmetry.space_group_name_H-M   'P 1'
#
loop_
_entity.id
_entity.type
_entity.pdbx_description
1 polymer ?
#
loop_
_entity_poly.entity_id
_entity_poly.type
_entity_poly.pdbx_seq_one_letter_code
_entity_poly.pdbx_strand_id
1 'polypeptide(L)'
;MAKKGTLHGYARVSTGEQTLESQLRELRAAGCVTVAEERASGGDLSRPVLADLLDRLAAGDTLVVVRLDRLGRSLQHLLETITALQARGVHFRSLGDPVDTASPQGRFTLQILGAMAEFERALIRERTMSGLAAARAEGRIGGNPGLVSGDRTMLSRLRLARRDAFLERLNRSAGDWAPDVRRLRPDMPWQDVLAVVNSRLPDSRRWTLQRLMRAAKAFVTEGLLPEAVLERAAARRKDDRLPTLVAAMRAARPDVTLQEMCDMLEEMHVPTPRGRATWYPSSVKALLDRAERLGLTSQGTLATSLDGSDQGAIPSVAGR
;
A
#
# COMPACT_ATOMS: atom_id res chain seq x y z
N MET A 1 -19.92 41.75 -0.30
CA MET A 1 -19.27 41.90 1.02
C MET A 1 -18.56 40.58 1.33
N ALA A 2 -17.23 40.58 1.43
CA ALA A 2 -16.50 39.36 1.80
C ALA A 2 -16.92 38.94 3.21
N LYS A 3 -17.33 37.68 3.37
CA LYS A 3 -17.73 37.11 4.66
C LYS A 3 -16.55 37.28 5.63
N LYS A 4 -16.76 37.97 6.76
CA LYS A 4 -15.71 38.16 7.76
C LYS A 4 -15.33 36.77 8.29
N GLY A 5 -14.07 36.40 8.12
CA GLY A 5 -13.55 35.09 8.52
C GLY A 5 -13.75 34.82 10.01
N THR A 6 -14.02 33.56 10.36
CA THR A 6 -14.24 33.16 11.75
C THR A 6 -12.91 32.86 12.44
N LEU A 7 -12.79 33.21 13.71
CA LEU A 7 -11.61 32.88 14.52
C LEU A 7 -11.83 31.53 15.23
N HIS A 8 -10.91 30.60 15.04
CA HIS A 8 -10.93 29.28 15.67
C HIS A 8 -9.68 29.10 16.53
N GLY A 9 -9.85 28.85 17.82
CA GLY A 9 -8.75 28.68 18.77
C GLY A 9 -8.30 27.22 18.88
N TYR A 10 -7.02 27.01 19.16
CA TYR A 10 -6.48 25.70 19.53
C TYR A 10 -5.60 25.81 20.78
N ALA A 11 -5.89 24.96 21.78
CA ALA A 11 -5.18 24.92 23.06
C ALA A 11 -4.68 23.50 23.36
N ARG A 12 -3.46 23.40 23.90
CA ARG A 12 -2.82 22.11 24.18
C ARG A 12 -2.08 22.12 25.53
N VAL A 13 -2.21 21.04 26.30
CA VAL A 13 -1.47 20.81 27.55
C VAL A 13 -1.00 19.37 27.71
N SER A 14 0.14 19.18 28.38
CA SER A 14 0.68 17.85 28.67
C SER A 14 0.26 17.27 30.01
N THR A 15 0.06 18.10 31.06
CA THR A 15 -0.18 17.61 32.44
C THR A 15 -0.70 18.68 33.45
N GLY A 16 -1.42 19.73 33.05
CA GLY A 16 -1.93 20.72 34.03
C GLY A 16 -3.21 21.45 33.64
N GLU A 17 -4.20 21.49 34.53
CA GLU A 17 -5.52 22.11 34.27
C GLU A 17 -5.46 23.63 34.30
N GLN A 18 -4.68 24.22 35.21
CA GLN A 18 -4.51 25.68 35.33
C GLN A 18 -3.91 26.32 34.06
N THR A 19 -3.03 25.60 33.35
CA THR A 19 -2.42 26.11 32.11
C THR A 19 -3.33 26.00 30.90
N LEU A 20 -4.33 25.11 30.93
CA LEU A 20 -5.35 25.02 29.88
C LEU A 20 -6.36 26.16 30.03
N GLU A 21 -6.85 26.40 31.25
CA GLU A 21 -7.82 27.46 31.51
C GLU A 21 -7.29 28.86 31.17
N SER A 22 -6.00 29.14 31.40
CA SER A 22 -5.39 30.40 30.94
C SER A 22 -5.47 30.53 29.42
N GLN A 23 -5.07 29.49 28.68
CA GLN A 23 -5.10 29.51 27.22
C GLN A 23 -6.52 29.70 26.68
N LEU A 24 -7.49 29.02 27.29
CA LEU A 24 -8.90 29.15 26.91
C LEU A 24 -9.42 30.58 27.12
N ARG A 25 -9.09 31.21 28.24
CA ARG A 25 -9.47 32.60 28.50
C ARG A 25 -8.85 33.55 27.49
N GLU A 26 -7.57 33.37 27.17
CA GLU A 26 -6.86 34.20 26.17
C GLU A 26 -7.45 34.04 24.76
N LEU A 27 -7.75 32.81 24.34
CA LEU A 27 -8.36 32.54 23.03
C LEU A 27 -9.79 33.09 22.93
N ARG A 28 -10.58 32.97 24.00
CA ARG A 28 -11.93 33.54 24.06
C ARG A 28 -11.88 35.07 24.06
N ALA A 29 -10.97 35.67 24.83
CA ALA A 29 -10.77 37.12 24.85
C ALA A 29 -10.30 37.66 23.48
N ALA A 30 -9.56 36.85 22.72
CA ALA A 30 -9.16 37.15 21.35
C ALA A 30 -10.30 37.06 20.32
N GLY A 31 -11.50 36.60 20.72
CA GLY A 31 -12.69 36.50 19.87
C GLY A 31 -12.85 35.16 19.14
N CYS A 32 -12.19 34.08 19.59
CA CYS A 32 -12.36 32.76 18.99
C CYS A 32 -13.77 32.22 19.26
N VAL A 33 -14.50 31.89 18.18
CA VAL A 33 -15.88 31.37 18.24
C VAL A 33 -15.90 29.93 18.72
N THR A 34 -14.94 29.13 18.27
CA THR A 34 -14.74 27.75 18.74
C THR A 34 -13.31 27.62 19.25
N VAL A 35 -13.10 26.89 20.33
CA VAL A 35 -11.76 26.56 20.82
C VAL A 35 -11.66 25.04 20.95
N ALA A 36 -10.70 24.44 20.25
CA ALA A 36 -10.43 23.02 20.31
C ALA A 36 -9.35 22.74 21.37
N GLU A 37 -9.64 21.78 22.25
CA GLU A 37 -8.82 21.45 23.42
C GLU A 37 -8.18 20.08 23.24
N GLU A 38 -6.85 20.01 23.26
CA GLU A 38 -6.13 18.74 23.15
C GLU A 38 -5.30 18.46 24.41
N ARG A 39 -5.64 17.36 25.10
CA ARG A 39 -4.91 16.85 26.28
C ARG A 39 -4.09 15.64 25.83
N ALA A 40 -2.76 15.69 25.95
CA ALA A 40 -1.89 14.61 25.51
C ALA A 40 -0.75 14.37 26.51
N SER A 41 -0.55 13.14 26.96
CA SER A 41 0.66 12.78 27.71
C SER A 41 1.90 12.95 26.82
N GLY A 42 3.06 13.27 27.39
CA GLY A 42 4.26 13.71 26.66
C GLY A 42 4.71 12.83 25.48
N GLY A 43 4.28 11.57 25.42
CA GLY A 43 4.60 10.60 24.36
C GLY A 43 3.60 10.45 23.22
N ASP A 44 2.37 10.98 23.30
CA ASP A 44 1.35 10.73 22.27
C ASP A 44 1.58 11.58 21.01
N LEU A 45 1.81 10.89 19.88
CA LEU A 45 2.03 11.48 18.56
C LEU A 45 0.70 11.76 17.83
N SER A 46 -0.38 11.10 18.23
CA SER A 46 -1.69 11.31 17.63
C SER A 46 -2.23 12.67 18.05
N ARG A 47 -2.74 13.44 17.07
CA ARG A 47 -3.35 14.76 17.26
C ARG A 47 -4.71 14.84 16.60
N PRO A 48 -5.66 13.98 17.02
CA PRO A 48 -6.95 13.88 16.36
C PRO A 48 -7.75 15.18 16.44
N VAL A 49 -7.63 15.94 17.53
CA VAL A 49 -8.40 17.19 17.72
C VAL A 49 -7.85 18.29 16.83
N LEU A 50 -6.52 18.40 16.72
CA LEU A 50 -5.91 19.34 15.79
C LEU A 50 -6.24 18.99 14.33
N ALA A 51 -6.13 17.73 13.94
CA ALA A 51 -6.43 17.29 12.57
C ALA A 51 -7.88 17.60 12.18
N ASP A 52 -8.83 17.24 13.04
CA ASP A 52 -10.26 17.49 12.86
C ASP A 52 -10.58 19.01 12.84
N LEU A 53 -9.89 19.82 13.64
CA LEU A 53 -9.99 21.27 13.54
C LEU A 53 -9.49 21.77 12.18
N LEU A 54 -8.30 21.34 11.75
CA LEU A 54 -7.72 21.76 10.47
C LEU A 54 -8.61 21.37 9.28
N ASP A 55 -9.30 20.24 9.33
CA ASP A 55 -10.22 19.80 8.27
C ASP A 55 -11.47 20.68 8.18
N ARG A 56 -11.96 21.20 9.30
CA ARG A 56 -13.13 22.09 9.34
C ARG A 56 -12.89 23.52 8.87
N LEU A 57 -11.64 23.99 8.87
CA LEU A 57 -11.32 25.39 8.51
C LEU A 57 -11.59 25.66 7.02
N ALA A 58 -12.30 26.75 6.74
CA ALA A 58 -12.61 27.20 5.39
C ALA A 58 -11.78 28.44 5.01
N ALA A 59 -11.70 28.71 3.71
CA ALA A 59 -11.01 29.90 3.21
C ALA A 59 -11.59 31.18 3.84
N GLY A 60 -10.70 32.04 4.33
CA GLY A 60 -11.03 33.26 5.08
C GLY A 60 -11.00 33.09 6.59
N ASP A 61 -11.15 31.88 7.13
CA ASP A 61 -11.05 31.63 8.57
C ASP A 61 -9.62 31.86 9.09
N THR A 62 -9.49 32.06 10.41
CA THR A 62 -8.19 32.18 11.07
C THR A 62 -8.05 31.15 12.19
N LEU A 63 -7.00 30.33 12.12
CA LEU A 63 -6.54 29.52 13.23
C LEU A 63 -5.73 30.39 14.20
N VAL A 64 -6.13 30.39 15.47
CA VAL A 64 -5.51 31.17 16.54
C VAL A 64 -4.93 30.25 17.59
N VAL A 65 -3.68 30.49 17.96
CA VAL A 65 -3.02 29.82 19.09
C VAL A 65 -2.46 30.84 20.05
N VAL A 66 -2.31 30.47 21.32
CA VAL A 66 -1.70 31.38 22.31
C VAL A 66 -0.21 31.58 22.01
N ARG A 67 0.50 30.50 21.66
CA ARG A 67 1.91 30.52 21.28
C ARG A 67 2.25 29.45 20.25
N LEU A 68 3.33 29.65 19.50
CA LEU A 68 3.81 28.71 18.48
C LEU A 68 4.14 27.31 19.02
N ASP A 69 4.67 27.20 20.24
CA ASP A 69 5.01 25.92 20.90
C ASP A 69 3.78 25.06 21.20
N ARG A 70 2.58 25.64 21.16
CA ARG A 70 1.32 24.91 21.35
C ARG A 70 0.88 24.19 20.09
N LEU A 71 1.25 24.70 18.92
CA LEU A 71 0.86 24.11 17.63
C LEU A 71 1.87 23.07 17.12
N GLY A 72 3.17 23.23 17.34
CA GLY A 72 4.20 22.33 16.80
C GLY A 72 5.22 21.85 17.84
N ARG A 73 5.66 20.58 17.73
CA ARG A 73 6.84 20.08 18.49
C ARG A 73 8.17 20.45 17.81
N SER A 74 8.13 20.77 16.53
CA SER A 74 9.27 21.29 15.76
C SER A 74 8.83 22.50 14.95
N LEU A 75 9.74 23.45 14.76
CA LEU A 75 9.52 24.63 13.93
C LEU A 75 9.17 24.25 12.48
N GLN A 76 9.77 23.18 11.96
CA GLN A 76 9.44 22.64 10.64
C GLN A 76 7.96 22.24 10.53
N HIS A 77 7.47 21.41 11.45
CA HIS A 77 6.11 20.92 11.41
C HIS A 77 5.08 22.07 11.53
N LEU A 78 5.43 23.07 12.35
CA LEU A 78 4.67 24.30 12.47
C LEU A 78 4.58 25.05 11.13
N LEU A 79 5.71 25.26 10.45
CA LEU A 79 5.77 25.97 9.17
C LEU A 79 5.04 25.21 8.06
N GLU A 80 5.16 23.89 8.01
CA GLU A 80 4.41 23.03 7.07
C GLU A 80 2.91 23.18 7.27
N THR A 81 2.46 23.15 8.54
CA THR A 81 1.04 23.33 8.89
C THR A 81 0.53 24.70 8.46
N ILE A 82 1.27 25.77 8.77
CA ILE A 82 0.88 27.14 8.40
C ILE A 82 0.87 27.32 6.88
N THR A 83 1.86 26.77 6.17
CA THR A 83 1.92 26.84 4.70
C THR A 83 0.73 26.13 4.06
N ALA A 84 0.35 24.95 4.58
CA ALA A 84 -0.83 24.21 4.12
C ALA A 84 -2.14 24.99 4.36
N LEU A 85 -2.24 25.68 5.50
CA LEU A 85 -3.38 26.56 5.80
C LEU A 85 -3.45 27.75 4.83
N GLN A 86 -2.32 28.42 4.58
CA GLN A 86 -2.26 29.54 3.64
C GLN A 86 -2.63 29.12 2.21
N ALA A 87 -2.20 27.92 1.77
CA ALA A 87 -2.58 27.37 0.46
C ALA A 87 -4.09 27.14 0.33
N ARG A 88 -4.79 26.88 1.45
CA ARG A 88 -6.25 26.77 1.53
C ARG A 88 -6.97 28.11 1.72
N GLY A 89 -6.23 29.22 1.76
CA GLY A 89 -6.77 30.55 2.04
C GLY A 89 -7.16 30.76 3.51
N VAL A 90 -6.65 29.92 4.43
CA VAL A 90 -6.85 30.04 5.87
C VAL A 90 -5.70 30.84 6.48
N HIS A 91 -6.01 31.77 7.35
CA HIS A 91 -5.01 32.54 8.09
C HIS A 91 -4.60 31.83 9.38
N PHE A 92 -3.39 32.13 9.83
CA PHE A 92 -2.84 31.72 11.11
C PHE A 92 -2.40 32.95 11.92
N ARG A 93 -2.69 32.94 13.22
CA ARG A 93 -2.29 33.96 14.18
C ARG A 93 -1.82 33.34 15.50
N SER A 94 -0.68 33.80 16.00
CA SER A 94 -0.26 33.59 17.40
C SER A 94 -0.58 34.84 18.23
N LEU A 95 -1.05 34.67 19.47
CA LEU A 95 -1.33 35.80 20.38
C LEU A 95 -0.07 36.31 21.06
N GLY A 96 0.82 35.40 21.47
CA GLY A 96 2.04 35.72 22.22
C GLY A 96 3.28 35.92 21.34
N ASP A 97 3.19 35.63 20.04
CA ASP A 97 4.29 35.75 19.09
C ASP A 97 3.93 36.74 17.97
N PRO A 98 4.90 37.45 17.37
CA PRO A 98 4.67 38.43 16.29
C PRO A 98 4.39 37.73 14.93
N VAL A 99 3.52 36.73 14.93
CA VAL A 99 3.16 35.92 13.76
C VAL A 99 1.66 36.03 13.51
N ASP A 100 1.32 36.85 12.53
CA ASP A 100 -0.02 36.97 11.96
C ASP A 100 0.09 36.96 10.43
N THR A 101 -0.35 35.87 9.81
CA THR A 101 -0.27 35.68 8.35
C THR A 101 -1.25 36.56 7.56
N ALA A 102 -2.22 37.19 8.20
CA ALA A 102 -3.06 38.21 7.57
C ALA A 102 -2.28 39.53 7.38
N SER A 103 -1.28 39.80 8.22
CA SER A 103 -0.43 41.00 8.15
C SER A 103 0.84 40.80 7.29
N PRO A 104 1.30 41.81 6.53
CA PRO A 104 2.59 41.75 5.83
C PRO A 104 3.78 41.51 6.78
N GLN A 105 3.78 42.14 7.95
CA GLN A 105 4.84 42.03 8.95
C GLN A 105 4.90 40.61 9.53
N GLY A 106 3.76 40.03 9.91
CA GLY A 106 3.70 38.67 10.43
C GLY A 106 4.06 37.61 9.38
N ARG A 107 3.73 37.83 8.09
CA ARG A 107 4.22 36.98 6.99
C ARG A 107 5.74 37.06 6.84
N PHE A 108 6.32 38.25 6.94
CA PHE A 108 7.78 38.43 6.90
C PHE A 108 8.48 37.72 8.08
N THR A 109 7.96 37.88 9.30
CA THR A 109 8.46 37.16 10.47
C THR A 109 8.44 35.65 10.27
N LEU A 110 7.33 35.11 9.74
CA LEU A 110 7.20 33.69 9.46
C LEU A 110 8.23 33.20 8.43
N GLN A 111 8.50 33.98 7.39
CA GLN A 111 9.52 33.66 6.38
C GLN A 111 10.93 33.63 6.98
N ILE A 112 11.27 34.58 7.85
CA ILE A 112 12.56 34.57 8.58
C ILE A 112 12.68 33.32 9.44
N LEU A 113 11.64 32.99 10.22
CA LEU A 113 11.62 31.77 11.03
C LEU A 113 11.78 30.52 10.17
N GLY A 114 11.16 30.49 8.98
CA GLY A 114 11.34 29.42 8.01
C GLY A 114 12.77 29.29 7.49
N ALA A 115 13.39 30.40 7.09
CA ALA A 115 14.76 30.42 6.61
C ALA A 115 15.75 29.98 7.71
N MET A 116 15.53 30.43 8.95
CA MET A 116 16.35 30.01 10.10
C MET A 116 16.22 28.51 10.38
N ALA A 117 15.00 27.97 10.31
CA ALA A 117 14.76 26.53 10.51
C ALA A 117 15.49 25.66 9.47
N GLU A 118 15.49 26.07 8.21
CA GLU A 118 16.22 25.38 7.14
C GLU A 118 17.74 25.50 7.32
N PHE A 119 18.22 26.68 7.71
CA PHE A 119 19.63 26.92 7.98
C PHE A 119 20.17 26.04 9.13
N GLU A 120 19.47 25.96 10.26
CA GLU A 120 19.85 25.08 11.36
C GLU A 120 19.90 23.60 10.91
N ARG A 121 18.94 23.17 10.09
CA ARG A 121 18.90 21.79 9.57
C ARG A 121 20.10 21.51 8.65
N ALA A 122 20.46 22.46 7.81
CA ALA A 122 21.64 22.38 6.95
C ALA A 122 22.92 22.26 7.79
N LEU A 123 23.08 23.06 8.84
CA LEU A 123 24.23 22.99 9.74
C LEU A 123 24.32 21.66 10.50
N ILE A 124 23.20 21.13 11.01
CA ILE A 124 23.16 19.82 11.68
C ILE A 124 23.59 18.73 10.70
N ARG A 125 23.07 18.77 9.46
CA ARG A 125 23.43 17.81 8.41
C ARG A 125 24.91 17.91 8.07
N GLU A 126 25.44 19.11 7.87
CA GLU A 126 26.85 19.35 7.57
C GLU A 126 27.76 18.79 8.67
N ARG A 127 27.46 19.11 9.94
CA ARG A 127 28.20 18.59 11.10
C ARG A 127 28.13 17.07 11.19
N THR A 128 26.97 16.48 10.94
CA THR A 128 26.79 15.02 10.93
C THR A 128 27.62 14.37 9.83
N MET A 129 27.60 14.94 8.62
CA MET A 129 28.37 14.43 7.49
C MET A 129 29.88 14.56 7.72
N SER A 130 30.33 15.68 8.29
CA SER A 130 31.73 15.88 8.69
C SER A 130 32.16 14.87 9.76
N GLY A 131 31.34 14.66 10.79
CA GLY A 131 31.60 13.65 11.83
C GLY A 131 31.63 12.22 11.27
N LEU A 132 30.72 11.89 10.36
CA LEU A 132 30.72 10.60 9.66
C LEU A 132 31.95 10.43 8.75
N ALA A 133 32.41 11.49 8.10
CA ALA A 133 33.62 11.46 7.27
C ALA A 133 34.87 11.24 8.13
N ALA A 134 35.00 11.96 9.25
CA ALA A 134 36.09 11.77 10.22
C ALA A 134 36.07 10.34 10.81
N ALA A 135 34.91 9.85 11.24
CA ALA A 135 34.77 8.48 11.74
C ALA A 135 35.18 7.43 10.70
N ARG A 136 34.81 7.62 9.42
CA ARG A 136 35.24 6.74 8.32
C ARG A 136 36.75 6.82 8.07
N ALA A 137 37.37 7.99 8.16
CA ALA A 137 38.82 8.16 8.04
C ALA A 137 39.58 7.43 9.16
N GLU A 138 38.99 7.35 10.35
CA GLU A 138 39.47 6.55 11.49
C GLU A 138 39.12 5.04 11.37
N GLY A 139 38.54 4.60 10.26
CA GLY A 139 38.17 3.20 10.02
C GLY A 139 36.87 2.75 10.67
N ARG A 140 36.09 3.64 11.29
CA ARG A 140 34.78 3.31 11.85
C ARG A 140 33.72 3.25 10.74
N ILE A 141 33.25 2.05 10.42
CA ILE A 141 32.21 1.81 9.43
C ILE A 141 30.84 1.79 10.13
N GLY A 142 29.95 2.71 9.73
CA GLY A 142 28.57 2.75 10.22
C GLY A 142 27.71 1.62 9.64
N GLY A 143 26.64 1.27 10.34
CA GLY A 143 25.71 0.20 9.95
C GLY A 143 25.69 -0.94 10.97
N ASN A 144 24.88 -1.97 10.70
CA ASN A 144 24.84 -3.14 11.58
C ASN A 144 26.16 -3.93 11.46
N PRO A 145 26.94 -4.10 12.56
CA PRO A 145 28.24 -4.76 12.53
C PRO A 145 28.21 -6.15 11.90
N GLY A 146 27.16 -6.95 12.14
CA GLY A 146 27.06 -8.30 11.58
C GLY A 146 26.75 -8.32 10.07
N LEU A 147 26.13 -7.28 9.53
CA LEU A 147 25.96 -7.16 8.07
C LEU A 147 27.25 -6.67 7.41
N VAL A 148 27.96 -5.75 8.06
CA VAL A 148 29.23 -5.21 7.57
C VAL A 148 30.34 -6.27 7.59
N SER A 149 30.38 -7.11 8.63
CA SER A 149 31.35 -8.21 8.73
C SER A 149 31.00 -9.42 7.85
N GLY A 150 29.85 -9.40 7.17
CA GLY A 150 29.39 -10.54 6.38
C GLY A 150 29.03 -11.77 7.21
N ASP A 151 28.63 -11.58 8.47
CA ASP A 151 28.24 -12.67 9.37
C ASP A 151 27.14 -13.52 8.72
N ARG A 152 27.49 -14.78 8.46
CA ARG A 152 26.61 -15.76 7.80
C ARG A 152 25.31 -15.95 8.57
N THR A 153 25.34 -15.88 9.90
CA THR A 153 24.15 -16.04 10.73
C THR A 153 23.20 -14.85 10.56
N MET A 154 23.74 -13.63 10.55
CA MET A 154 22.95 -12.42 10.36
C MET A 154 22.40 -12.31 8.93
N LEU A 155 23.21 -12.63 7.92
CA LEU A 155 22.76 -12.70 6.54
C LEU A 155 21.65 -13.75 6.36
N SER A 156 21.78 -14.90 7.02
CA SER A 156 20.74 -15.94 7.02
C SER A 156 19.44 -15.45 7.66
N ARG A 157 19.51 -14.84 8.85
CA ARG A 157 18.34 -14.24 9.53
C ARG A 157 17.67 -13.17 8.68
N LEU A 158 18.45 -12.30 8.02
CA LEU A 158 17.91 -11.28 7.12
C LEU A 158 17.22 -11.90 5.90
N ARG A 159 17.80 -12.96 5.31
CA ARG A 159 17.16 -13.69 4.20
C ARG A 159 15.86 -14.35 4.64
N LEU A 160 15.84 -14.97 5.82
CA LEU A 160 14.66 -15.59 6.40
C LEU A 160 13.56 -14.54 6.62
N ALA A 161 13.86 -13.44 7.32
CA ALA A 161 12.91 -12.36 7.55
C ALA A 161 12.35 -11.76 6.24
N ARG A 162 13.19 -11.60 5.20
CA ARG A 162 12.74 -11.16 3.87
C ARG A 162 11.84 -12.18 3.19
N ARG A 163 12.16 -13.48 3.31
CA ARG A 163 11.35 -14.57 2.77
C ARG A 163 10.00 -14.62 3.47
N ASP A 164 9.96 -14.53 4.80
CA ASP A 164 8.73 -14.62 5.58
C ASP A 164 7.81 -13.44 5.28
N ALA A 165 8.34 -12.21 5.23
CA ALA A 165 7.57 -11.02 4.82
C ALA A 165 7.08 -11.09 3.36
N PHE A 166 7.83 -11.76 2.48
CA PHE A 166 7.40 -12.02 1.10
C PHE A 166 6.27 -13.05 1.06
N LEU A 167 6.39 -14.16 1.79
CA LEU A 167 5.38 -15.21 1.89
C LEU A 167 4.09 -14.68 2.49
N GLU A 168 4.17 -13.90 3.58
CA GLU A 168 2.99 -13.30 4.21
C GLU A 168 2.20 -12.44 3.21
N ARG A 169 2.91 -11.63 2.42
CA ARG A 169 2.29 -10.81 1.36
C ARG A 169 1.65 -11.66 0.27
N LEU A 170 2.31 -12.74 -0.15
CA LEU A 170 1.75 -13.67 -1.14
C LEU A 170 0.54 -14.42 -0.60
N ASN A 171 0.54 -14.79 0.69
CA ASN A 171 -0.53 -15.54 1.31
C ASN A 171 -1.84 -14.74 1.32
N ARG A 172 -1.76 -13.41 1.49
CA ARG A 172 -2.94 -12.52 1.40
C ARG A 172 -3.64 -12.57 0.04
N SER A 173 -2.93 -12.88 -1.04
CA SER A 173 -3.50 -13.02 -2.39
C SER A 173 -3.54 -14.47 -2.87
N ALA A 174 -3.25 -15.46 -2.02
CA ALA A 174 -3.18 -16.86 -2.43
C ALA A 174 -4.50 -17.38 -3.05
N GLY A 175 -5.63 -16.93 -2.53
CA GLY A 175 -6.96 -17.31 -3.03
C GLY A 175 -7.20 -16.93 -4.51
N ASP A 176 -6.50 -15.90 -5.00
CA ASP A 176 -6.71 -15.37 -6.35
C ASP A 176 -6.05 -16.21 -7.45
N TRP A 177 -5.02 -17.00 -7.12
CA TRP A 177 -4.18 -17.67 -8.13
C TRP A 177 -3.80 -19.11 -7.78
N ALA A 178 -3.61 -19.44 -6.50
CA ALA A 178 -3.10 -20.75 -6.09
C ALA A 178 -4.04 -21.92 -6.48
N PRO A 179 -5.38 -21.79 -6.40
CA PRO A 179 -6.28 -22.85 -6.83
C PRO A 179 -6.16 -23.19 -8.32
N ASP A 180 -6.02 -22.20 -9.19
CA ASP A 180 -5.81 -22.43 -10.63
C ASP A 180 -4.50 -23.09 -10.92
N VAL A 181 -3.43 -22.60 -10.29
CA VAL A 181 -2.10 -23.17 -10.46
C VAL A 181 -2.09 -24.64 -10.04
N ARG A 182 -2.72 -24.97 -8.90
CA ARG A 182 -2.84 -26.37 -8.42
C ARG A 182 -3.63 -27.25 -9.38
N ARG A 183 -4.72 -26.73 -9.95
CA ARG A 183 -5.63 -27.48 -10.83
C ARG A 183 -5.07 -27.67 -12.24
N LEU A 184 -4.41 -26.66 -12.80
CA LEU A 184 -4.06 -26.60 -14.22
C LEU A 184 -2.62 -27.02 -14.50
N ARG A 185 -1.74 -27.04 -13.49
CA ARG A 185 -0.36 -27.49 -13.63
C ARG A 185 -0.20 -28.93 -13.13
N PRO A 186 0.62 -29.77 -13.79
CA PRO A 186 1.52 -29.44 -14.90
C PRO A 186 0.87 -29.43 -16.30
N ASP A 187 -0.38 -29.87 -16.44
CA ASP A 187 -1.00 -30.15 -17.74
C ASP A 187 -1.00 -28.96 -18.71
N MET A 188 -1.17 -27.72 -18.22
CA MET A 188 -1.13 -26.49 -19.00
C MET A 188 0.22 -25.77 -18.93
N PRO A 189 0.69 -25.16 -20.03
CA PRO A 189 1.81 -24.22 -20.00
C PRO A 189 1.51 -23.01 -19.10
N TRP A 190 2.55 -22.46 -18.47
CA TRP A 190 2.41 -21.31 -17.57
C TRP A 190 1.74 -20.08 -18.20
N GLN A 191 1.89 -19.85 -19.50
CA GLN A 191 1.22 -18.73 -20.19
C GLN A 191 -0.30 -18.91 -20.22
N ASP A 192 -0.78 -20.13 -20.44
CA ASP A 192 -2.22 -20.43 -20.47
C ASP A 192 -2.80 -20.41 -19.04
N VAL A 193 -2.05 -20.91 -18.05
CA VAL A 193 -2.44 -20.78 -16.63
C VAL A 193 -2.50 -19.32 -16.20
N LEU A 194 -1.53 -18.50 -16.62
CA LEU A 194 -1.53 -17.07 -16.35
C LEU A 194 -2.77 -16.39 -16.94
N ALA A 195 -3.15 -16.75 -18.17
CA ALA A 195 -4.36 -16.25 -18.81
C ALA A 195 -5.61 -16.58 -17.97
N VAL A 196 -5.74 -17.81 -17.49
CA VAL A 196 -6.87 -18.22 -16.62
C VAL A 196 -6.85 -17.48 -15.28
N VAL A 197 -5.69 -17.31 -14.64
CA VAL A 197 -5.59 -16.55 -13.38
C VAL A 197 -5.99 -15.08 -13.59
N ASN A 198 -5.43 -14.42 -14.60
CA ASN A 198 -5.71 -13.01 -14.88
C ASN A 198 -7.14 -12.77 -15.35
N SER A 199 -7.80 -13.77 -15.92
CA SER A 199 -9.20 -13.73 -16.36
C SER A 199 -10.19 -13.30 -15.24
N ARG A 200 -9.81 -13.51 -13.98
CA ARG A 200 -10.62 -13.22 -12.79
C ARG A 200 -10.25 -11.93 -12.08
N LEU A 201 -9.15 -11.29 -12.47
CA LEU A 201 -8.55 -10.21 -11.70
C LEU A 201 -8.70 -8.87 -12.43
N PRO A 202 -8.97 -7.78 -11.71
CA PRO A 202 -8.92 -6.44 -12.28
C PRO A 202 -7.48 -6.11 -12.70
N ASP A 203 -7.32 -5.19 -13.66
CA ASP A 203 -6.02 -4.84 -14.26
C ASP A 203 -4.95 -4.48 -13.21
N SER A 204 -5.36 -3.78 -12.15
CA SER A 204 -4.49 -3.38 -11.04
C SER A 204 -3.89 -4.55 -10.25
N ARG A 205 -4.45 -5.75 -10.38
CA ARG A 205 -4.04 -6.96 -9.64
C ARG A 205 -3.55 -8.09 -10.55
N ARG A 206 -3.41 -7.84 -11.85
CA ARG A 206 -2.92 -8.86 -12.79
C ARG A 206 -1.51 -9.31 -12.47
N TRP A 207 -1.29 -10.60 -12.66
CA TRP A 207 0.01 -11.23 -12.53
C TRP A 207 0.80 -11.11 -13.82
N THR A 208 2.12 -11.09 -13.67
CA THR A 208 3.04 -11.38 -14.76
C THR A 208 3.50 -12.83 -14.65
N LEU A 209 3.88 -13.44 -15.78
CA LEU A 209 4.36 -14.82 -15.84
C LEU A 209 5.44 -15.11 -14.80
N GLN A 210 6.46 -14.25 -14.75
CA GLN A 210 7.61 -14.41 -13.85
C GLN A 210 7.23 -14.28 -12.37
N ARG A 211 6.28 -13.38 -12.04
CA ARG A 211 5.79 -13.21 -10.67
C ARG A 211 4.96 -14.41 -10.23
N LEU A 212 4.10 -14.92 -11.10
CA LEU A 212 3.28 -16.11 -10.82
C LEU A 212 4.16 -17.35 -10.62
N MET A 213 5.13 -17.58 -11.50
CA MET A 213 6.08 -18.69 -11.37
C MET A 213 6.91 -18.58 -10.09
N ARG A 214 7.37 -17.37 -9.72
CA ARG A 214 8.13 -17.16 -8.48
C ARG A 214 7.27 -17.42 -7.24
N ALA A 215 6.00 -16.97 -7.25
CA ALA A 215 5.06 -17.21 -6.17
C ALA A 215 4.73 -18.71 -6.03
N ALA A 216 4.45 -19.39 -7.14
CA ALA A 216 4.20 -20.83 -7.15
C ALA A 216 5.41 -21.62 -6.62
N LYS A 217 6.63 -21.27 -7.06
CA LYS A 217 7.85 -21.90 -6.54
C LYS A 217 8.02 -21.70 -5.03
N ALA A 218 7.74 -20.50 -4.52
CA ALA A 218 7.79 -20.23 -3.10
C ALA A 218 6.76 -21.09 -2.34
N PHE A 219 5.55 -21.23 -2.86
CA PHE A 219 4.51 -22.06 -2.25
C PHE A 219 4.85 -23.55 -2.28
N VAL A 220 5.49 -24.04 -3.34
CA VAL A 220 5.98 -25.42 -3.39
C VAL A 220 7.07 -25.67 -2.34
N THR A 221 8.03 -24.74 -2.20
CA THR A 221 9.09 -24.84 -1.19
C THR A 221 8.53 -24.85 0.25
N GLU A 222 7.43 -24.15 0.51
CA GLU A 222 6.74 -24.17 1.82
C GLU A 222 5.69 -25.29 1.95
N GLY A 223 5.57 -26.19 0.96
CA GLY A 223 4.60 -27.30 0.99
C GLY A 223 3.14 -26.91 0.76
N LEU A 224 2.86 -25.67 0.35
CA LEU A 224 1.51 -25.15 0.10
C LEU A 224 0.95 -25.52 -1.28
N LEU A 225 1.83 -25.89 -2.22
CA LEU A 225 1.49 -26.43 -3.54
C LEU A 225 2.28 -27.72 -3.80
N PRO A 226 1.71 -28.68 -4.55
CA PRO A 226 2.42 -29.90 -4.89
C PRO A 226 3.59 -29.62 -5.85
N GLU A 227 4.68 -30.38 -5.70
CA GLU A 227 5.89 -30.21 -6.53
C GLU A 227 5.63 -30.36 -8.02
N ALA A 228 4.66 -31.20 -8.40
CA ALA A 228 4.22 -31.45 -9.77
C ALA A 228 3.84 -30.16 -10.52
N VAL A 229 3.42 -29.10 -9.82
CA VAL A 229 3.11 -27.78 -10.43
C VAL A 229 4.29 -27.20 -11.22
N LEU A 230 5.52 -27.50 -10.80
CA LEU A 230 6.74 -26.96 -11.42
C LEU A 230 7.23 -27.82 -12.61
N GLU A 231 6.67 -29.00 -12.82
CA GLU A 231 7.09 -29.91 -13.90
C GLU A 231 6.83 -29.34 -15.29
N ARG A 232 7.60 -29.76 -16.29
CA ARG A 232 7.39 -29.27 -17.66
C ARG A 232 6.03 -29.73 -18.19
N ALA A 233 5.24 -28.79 -18.72
CA ALA A 233 3.96 -29.14 -19.36
C ALA A 233 4.16 -30.11 -20.54
N ALA A 234 3.29 -31.11 -20.64
CA ALA A 234 3.29 -32.04 -21.76
C ALA A 234 3.07 -31.29 -23.09
N ALA A 235 3.77 -31.74 -24.14
CA ALA A 235 3.62 -31.14 -25.48
C ALA A 235 2.21 -31.42 -26.01
N ARG A 236 1.41 -30.37 -26.11
CA ARG A 236 0.02 -30.48 -26.59
C ARG A 236 -0.04 -30.32 -28.11
N ARG A 237 -0.96 -31.03 -28.76
CA ARG A 237 -1.26 -30.77 -30.18
C ARG A 237 -1.80 -29.35 -30.30
N LYS A 238 -1.31 -28.60 -31.29
CA LYS A 238 -1.65 -27.18 -31.50
C LYS A 238 -3.17 -26.95 -31.56
N ASP A 239 -3.90 -27.92 -32.11
CA ASP A 239 -5.35 -27.86 -32.30
C ASP A 239 -6.16 -27.96 -31.00
N ASP A 240 -5.57 -28.46 -29.91
CA ASP A 240 -6.28 -28.69 -28.65
C ASP A 240 -6.04 -27.58 -27.63
N ARG A 241 -5.11 -26.64 -27.90
CA ARG A 241 -4.78 -25.54 -26.98
C ARG A 241 -5.97 -24.61 -26.71
N LEU A 242 -6.57 -24.07 -27.78
CA LEU A 242 -7.63 -23.06 -27.67
C LEU A 242 -8.92 -23.60 -27.01
N PRO A 243 -9.43 -24.80 -27.39
CA PRO A 243 -10.56 -25.41 -26.67
C PRO A 243 -10.30 -25.56 -25.17
N THR A 244 -9.11 -26.01 -24.78
CA THR A 244 -8.77 -26.20 -23.37
C THR A 244 -8.68 -24.86 -22.61
N LEU A 245 -8.09 -23.83 -23.21
CA LEU A 245 -7.98 -22.50 -22.60
C LEU A 245 -9.36 -21.89 -22.33
N VAL A 246 -10.24 -21.93 -23.34
CA VAL A 246 -11.60 -21.38 -23.25
C VAL A 246 -12.43 -22.17 -22.23
N ALA A 247 -12.29 -23.50 -22.18
CA ALA A 247 -12.92 -24.34 -21.15
C ALA A 247 -12.42 -23.99 -19.74
N ALA A 248 -11.11 -23.78 -19.55
CA ALA A 248 -10.55 -23.41 -18.26
C ALA A 248 -10.98 -22.01 -17.80
N MET A 249 -11.08 -21.04 -18.72
CA MET A 249 -11.64 -19.71 -18.43
C MET A 249 -13.10 -19.79 -18.01
N ARG A 250 -13.93 -20.58 -18.73
CA ARG A 250 -15.33 -20.84 -18.38
C ARG A 250 -15.45 -21.52 -17.01
N ALA A 251 -14.56 -22.47 -16.70
CA ALA A 251 -14.53 -23.14 -15.41
C ALA A 251 -14.05 -22.23 -14.27
N ALA A 252 -13.26 -21.20 -14.56
CA ALA A 252 -12.84 -20.18 -13.61
C ALA A 252 -13.94 -19.14 -13.33
N ARG A 253 -14.74 -18.79 -14.34
CA ARG A 253 -15.88 -17.87 -14.26
C ARG A 253 -17.11 -18.48 -14.93
N PRO A 254 -17.96 -19.23 -14.20
CA PRO A 254 -19.11 -19.91 -14.78
C PRO A 254 -20.08 -18.96 -15.51
N ASP A 255 -20.31 -17.78 -14.94
CA ASP A 255 -21.32 -16.81 -15.40
C ASP A 255 -20.84 -15.86 -16.52
N VAL A 256 -19.61 -16.03 -17.02
CA VAL A 256 -19.05 -15.14 -18.05
C VAL A 256 -19.82 -15.23 -19.38
N THR A 257 -20.19 -14.12 -20.00
CA THR A 257 -20.85 -14.15 -21.31
C THR A 257 -19.86 -14.54 -22.41
N LEU A 258 -20.36 -15.02 -23.55
CA LEU A 258 -19.49 -15.33 -24.71
C LEU A 258 -18.75 -14.08 -25.21
N GLN A 259 -19.39 -12.90 -25.13
CA GLN A 259 -18.78 -11.64 -25.52
C GLN A 259 -17.65 -11.23 -24.58
N GLU A 260 -17.87 -11.30 -23.25
CA GLU A 260 -16.80 -11.04 -22.28
C GLU A 260 -15.61 -11.99 -22.48
N MET A 261 -15.83 -13.26 -22.82
CA MET A 261 -14.74 -14.17 -23.15
C MET A 261 -13.96 -13.74 -24.41
N CYS A 262 -14.64 -13.19 -25.43
CA CYS A 262 -13.98 -12.60 -26.60
C CYS A 262 -13.07 -11.44 -26.18
N ASP A 263 -13.63 -10.48 -25.44
CA ASP A 263 -12.93 -9.27 -25.00
C ASP A 263 -11.68 -9.65 -24.18
N MET A 264 -11.80 -10.65 -23.30
CA MET A 264 -10.68 -11.16 -22.51
C MET A 264 -9.60 -11.84 -23.36
N LEU A 265 -9.97 -12.63 -24.37
CA LEU A 265 -8.99 -13.27 -25.26
C LEU A 265 -8.23 -12.24 -26.10
N GLU A 266 -8.90 -11.20 -26.55
CA GLU A 266 -8.30 -10.06 -27.28
C GLU A 266 -7.32 -9.30 -26.38
N GLU A 267 -7.74 -8.98 -25.16
CA GLU A 267 -6.91 -8.26 -24.20
C GLU A 267 -5.65 -9.05 -23.80
N MET A 268 -5.78 -10.37 -23.70
CA MET A 268 -4.65 -11.28 -23.48
C MET A 268 -3.81 -11.53 -24.74
N HIS A 269 -4.14 -10.90 -25.87
CA HIS A 269 -3.45 -11.04 -27.17
C HIS A 269 -3.39 -12.49 -27.66
N VAL A 270 -4.44 -13.28 -27.38
CA VAL A 270 -4.53 -14.67 -27.84
C VAL A 270 -5.08 -14.68 -29.27
N PRO A 271 -4.33 -15.18 -30.28
CA PRO A 271 -4.83 -15.23 -31.65
C PRO A 271 -5.92 -16.28 -31.81
N THR A 272 -6.90 -16.00 -32.68
CA THR A 272 -7.92 -16.97 -33.11
C THR A 272 -7.30 -18.20 -33.80
N PRO A 273 -8.05 -19.31 -34.00
CA PRO A 273 -7.54 -20.48 -34.74
C PRO A 273 -7.02 -20.15 -36.15
N ARG A 274 -7.53 -19.07 -36.77
CA ARG A 274 -7.12 -18.57 -38.10
C ARG A 274 -6.06 -17.46 -38.03
N GLY A 275 -5.52 -17.15 -36.85
CA GLY A 275 -4.45 -16.17 -36.66
C GLY A 275 -4.89 -14.70 -36.63
N ARG A 276 -6.19 -14.41 -36.56
CA ARG A 276 -6.73 -13.05 -36.42
C ARG A 276 -6.74 -12.60 -34.96
N ALA A 277 -6.65 -11.29 -34.73
CA ALA A 277 -6.71 -10.69 -33.39
C ALA A 277 -8.14 -10.62 -32.83
N THR A 278 -9.14 -10.33 -33.67
CA THR A 278 -10.54 -10.15 -33.25
C THR A 278 -11.28 -11.47 -33.06
N TRP A 279 -11.99 -11.60 -31.95
CA TRP A 279 -12.81 -12.73 -31.56
C TRP A 279 -14.31 -12.46 -31.77
N TYR A 280 -15.06 -13.51 -32.08
CA TYR A 280 -16.51 -13.46 -32.24
C TYR A 280 -17.18 -14.49 -31.33
N PRO A 281 -18.35 -14.20 -30.71
CA PRO A 281 -19.04 -15.12 -29.81
C PRO A 281 -19.29 -16.52 -30.41
N SER A 282 -19.59 -16.58 -31.72
CA SER A 282 -19.77 -17.85 -32.44
C SER A 282 -18.50 -18.71 -32.49
N SER A 283 -17.33 -18.08 -32.55
CA SER A 283 -16.03 -18.77 -32.54
C SER A 283 -15.70 -19.31 -31.16
N VAL A 284 -15.97 -18.54 -30.10
CA VAL A 284 -15.80 -18.99 -28.71
C VAL A 284 -16.76 -20.14 -28.40
N LYS A 285 -18.02 -20.04 -28.83
CA LYS A 285 -19.01 -21.12 -28.69
C LYS A 285 -18.54 -22.41 -29.38
N ALA A 286 -18.08 -22.33 -30.64
CA ALA A 286 -17.58 -23.50 -31.35
C ALA A 286 -16.37 -24.17 -30.66
N LEU A 287 -15.53 -23.39 -29.96
CA LEU A 287 -14.43 -23.92 -29.17
C LEU A 287 -14.91 -24.58 -27.86
N LEU A 288 -15.93 -24.03 -27.20
CA LEU A 288 -16.57 -24.66 -26.03
C LEU A 288 -17.25 -25.98 -26.42
N ASP A 289 -18.03 -25.99 -27.49
CA ASP A 289 -18.67 -27.22 -28.02
C ASP A 289 -17.63 -28.27 -28.44
N ARG A 290 -16.45 -27.82 -28.90
CA ARG A 290 -15.31 -28.71 -29.19
C ARG A 290 -14.64 -29.21 -27.91
N ALA A 291 -14.51 -28.37 -26.88
CA ALA A 291 -13.98 -28.76 -25.59
C ALA A 291 -14.88 -29.80 -24.89
N GLU A 292 -16.21 -29.66 -25.01
CA GLU A 292 -17.19 -30.66 -24.57
C GLU A 292 -16.98 -32.01 -25.24
N ARG A 293 -16.82 -32.03 -26.58
CA ARG A 293 -16.54 -33.28 -27.33
C ARG A 293 -15.21 -33.93 -26.96
N LEU A 294 -14.24 -33.14 -26.49
CA LEU A 294 -12.95 -33.63 -26.01
C LEU A 294 -12.99 -34.03 -24.51
N GLY A 295 -14.15 -33.92 -23.84
CA GLY A 295 -14.31 -34.23 -22.43
C GLY A 295 -13.67 -33.20 -21.48
N LEU A 296 -13.33 -32.01 -21.97
CA LEU A 296 -12.58 -30.98 -21.23
C LEU A 296 -13.47 -30.08 -20.36
N THR A 297 -14.79 -30.20 -20.48
CA THR A 297 -15.80 -29.41 -19.76
C THR A 297 -16.67 -30.34 -18.91
N SER A 298 -16.07 -30.94 -17.90
CA SER A 298 -16.82 -31.66 -16.87
C SER A 298 -16.41 -31.09 -15.51
N GLN A 299 -17.35 -30.44 -14.84
CA GLN A 299 -17.30 -30.32 -13.39
C GLN A 299 -17.41 -31.73 -12.82
N GLY A 300 -16.43 -32.14 -12.00
CA GLY A 300 -16.47 -33.42 -11.30
C GLY A 300 -15.70 -34.56 -11.97
N THR A 301 -14.37 -34.55 -11.82
CA THR A 301 -13.65 -35.80 -11.52
C THR A 301 -13.33 -35.79 -10.03
N LEU A 302 -14.34 -36.12 -9.22
CA LEU A 302 -14.18 -36.64 -7.87
C LEU A 302 -14.50 -38.13 -7.92
N ALA A 303 -13.77 -38.90 -7.10
CA ALA A 303 -14.00 -40.29 -6.73
C ALA A 303 -13.54 -41.37 -7.72
N THR A 304 -12.22 -41.59 -7.75
CA THR A 304 -11.54 -42.89 -7.49
C THR A 304 -10.07 -42.50 -7.32
N SER A 305 -9.54 -42.21 -6.13
CA SER A 305 -9.43 -43.11 -4.99
C SER A 305 -9.40 -42.31 -3.69
N LEU A 306 -10.39 -42.53 -2.84
CA LEU A 306 -10.24 -42.33 -1.40
C LEU A 306 -9.67 -43.64 -0.85
N ASP A 307 -8.43 -43.59 -0.38
CA ASP A 307 -8.08 -44.33 0.83
C ASP A 307 -7.03 -43.52 1.60
N GLY A 308 -7.29 -43.31 2.90
CA GLY A 308 -6.33 -42.78 3.86
C GLY A 308 -6.38 -41.27 4.14
N SER A 309 -7.26 -40.87 5.07
CA SER A 309 -6.95 -40.01 6.23
C SER A 309 -6.00 -38.82 6.04
N ASP A 310 -6.51 -37.58 6.13
CA ASP A 310 -6.23 -36.69 7.27
C ASP A 310 -6.97 -35.35 7.12
N GLN A 311 -7.86 -35.02 8.05
CA GLN A 311 -8.44 -33.69 8.17
C GLN A 311 -7.43 -32.80 8.91
N GLY A 312 -6.48 -32.23 8.18
CA GLY A 312 -5.53 -31.25 8.70
C GLY A 312 -6.09 -29.83 8.63
N ALA A 313 -6.66 -29.36 9.74
CA ALA A 313 -6.98 -27.95 9.95
C ALA A 313 -5.77 -27.05 9.63
N ILE A 314 -6.01 -25.94 8.92
CA ILE A 314 -5.01 -24.89 8.68
C ILE A 314 -4.65 -24.26 10.04
N PRO A 315 -3.41 -24.37 10.55
CA PRO A 315 -3.07 -23.72 11.80
C PRO A 315 -2.85 -22.23 11.55
N SER A 316 -3.51 -21.42 12.36
CA SER A 316 -3.24 -20.01 12.56
C SER A 316 -1.78 -19.84 12.98
N VAL A 317 -0.97 -19.16 12.15
CA VAL A 317 0.41 -18.82 12.49
C VAL A 317 0.37 -17.60 13.42
N ALA A 318 0.25 -17.87 14.71
CA ALA A 318 0.58 -16.95 15.79
C ALA A 318 1.73 -17.55 16.61
N GLY A 319 2.84 -16.81 16.67
CA GLY A 319 3.86 -16.95 17.71
C GLY A 319 5.08 -17.79 17.38
N ARG A 320 6.17 -17.13 16.98
CA ARG A 320 7.44 -17.10 17.72
C ARG A 320 8.42 -16.07 17.15
#